data_AF-A0AAU9MFA5-F1
#
_entry.id   AF-A0AAU9MFA5-F1
#
_cell.length_a   1.000
_cell.length_b   1.000
_cell.length_c   1.000
_cell.angle_alpha   90.00
_cell.angle_beta   90.00
_cell.angle_gamma   90.00
#
_symmetry.space_group_name_H-M   'P 1'
#
loop_
_entity.id
_entity.type
_entity.pdbx_description
1 polymer ?
#
loop_
_entity_poly.entity_id
_entity_poly.type
_entity_poly.pdbx_seq_one_letter_code
_entity_poly.pdbx_strand_id
1 'polypeptide(L)'
;MMPLLTPLKGFVGVYRVFIKSGLRLPAFDFLESVLDYYGLHIAQITPDGFRKILCFTLLCIALDVSSTINLFCHFYIPMSNGDWVSFSLLHGLVEICDGLSTSIKY
;
A
#
# COMPACT_ATOMS: atom_id res chain seq x y z
N MET A 1 1.04 -11.57 14.90
CA MET A 1 -0.18 -10.76 15.04
C MET A 1 0.15 -9.57 15.95
N MET A 2 0.46 -8.40 15.38
CA MET A 2 0.74 -7.19 16.16
C MET A 2 -0.58 -6.48 16.47
N PRO A 3 -0.80 -5.98 17.71
CA PRO A 3 -2.02 -5.27 18.05
C PRO A 3 -1.99 -3.88 17.39
N LEU A 4 -3.01 -3.59 16.59
CA LEU A 4 -3.20 -2.31 15.90
C LEU A 4 -3.81 -1.30 16.89
N LEU A 5 -2.98 -0.39 17.40
CA LEU A 5 -3.43 0.76 18.19
C LEU A 5 -4.01 1.79 17.24
N THR A 6 -5.32 2.03 17.32
CA THR A 6 -5.90 3.29 16.86
C THR A 6 -5.21 4.45 17.61
N PRO A 7 -4.72 5.49 16.92
CA PRO A 7 -4.11 6.62 17.60
C PRO A 7 -5.14 7.28 18.53
N LEU A 8 -4.77 7.51 19.80
CA LEU A 8 -5.59 8.30 20.71
C LEU A 8 -5.79 9.71 20.15
N LYS A 9 -6.92 10.34 20.48
CA LYS A 9 -7.25 11.72 20.07
C LYS A 9 -6.11 12.66 20.46
N GLY A 10 -5.51 13.32 19.47
CA GLY A 10 -4.34 14.21 19.65
C GLY A 10 -2.97 13.57 19.37
N PHE A 11 -2.91 12.29 19.01
CA PHE A 11 -1.68 11.60 18.63
C PHE A 11 -1.70 11.20 17.15
N VAL A 12 -0.56 11.33 16.48
CA VAL A 12 -0.36 10.83 15.11
C VAL A 12 0.37 9.50 15.18
N GLY A 13 -0.24 8.44 14.65
CA GLY A 13 0.43 7.17 14.46
C GLY A 13 1.44 7.27 13.32
N VAL A 14 2.73 7.10 13.63
CA VAL A 14 3.80 7.04 12.62
C VAL A 14 4.39 5.64 12.62
N TYR A 15 4.46 4.99 11.45
CA TYR A 15 5.09 3.67 11.39
C TYR A 15 6.60 3.81 11.57
N ARG A 16 7.15 3.06 12.54
CA ARG A 16 8.58 3.07 12.90
C ARG A 16 9.51 2.83 11.70
N VAL A 17 9.06 2.07 10.70
CA VAL A 17 9.83 1.80 9.47
C VAL A 17 10.08 3.09 8.67
N PHE A 18 9.14 4.03 8.66
CA PHE A 18 9.30 5.33 7.98
C PHE A 18 10.32 6.25 8.65
N ILE A 19 10.34 6.26 9.99
CA ILE A 19 11.34 7.02 10.75
C ILE A 19 12.75 6.51 10.40
N LYS A 20 12.92 5.18 10.31
CA LYS A 20 14.22 4.57 9.99
C LYS A 20 14.68 4.79 8.55
N SER A 21 13.76 5.00 7.61
CA SER A 21 14.06 5.19 6.18
C SER A 21 14.13 6.66 5.77
N GLY A 22 14.21 7.58 6.74
CA GLY A 22 14.42 9.01 6.47
C GLY A 22 13.21 9.71 5.85
N LEU A 23 12.02 9.12 5.95
CA LEU A 23 10.75 9.68 5.46
C LEU A 23 10.73 10.03 3.95
N ARG A 24 11.67 9.50 3.14
CA ARG A 24 11.81 9.81 1.71
C ARG A 24 11.70 8.52 0.89
N LEU A 25 10.49 8.02 0.71
CA LEU A 25 10.22 6.99 -0.29
C LEU A 25 9.47 7.64 -1.46
N PRO A 26 9.79 7.29 -2.73
CA PRO A 26 9.06 7.77 -3.91
C PRO A 26 7.58 7.39 -3.88
N ALA A 27 7.19 6.49 -2.97
CA ALA A 27 5.82 6.17 -2.68
C ALA A 27 4.99 7.34 -2.11
N PHE A 28 5.58 8.45 -1.64
CA PHE A 28 4.77 9.53 -1.06
C PHE A 28 3.83 10.18 -2.08
N ASP A 29 4.31 10.53 -3.27
CA ASP A 29 3.49 11.20 -4.29
C ASP A 29 2.37 10.28 -4.79
N PHE A 30 2.70 9.00 -5.02
CA PHE A 30 1.70 8.02 -5.44
C PHE A 30 0.74 7.64 -4.32
N LEU A 31 1.22 7.52 -3.08
CA LEU A 31 0.39 7.27 -1.91
C LEU A 31 -0.61 8.41 -1.69
N GLU A 32 -0.18 9.66 -1.81
CA GLU A 32 -1.06 10.83 -1.72
C GLU A 32 -2.15 10.74 -2.78
N SER A 33 -1.77 10.42 -4.02
CA SER A 33 -2.75 10.19 -5.10
C SER A 33 -3.76 9.07 -4.77
N VAL A 34 -3.31 7.99 -4.13
CA VAL A 34 -4.19 6.89 -3.70
C VAL A 34 -5.12 7.32 -2.57
N LEU A 35 -4.60 8.04 -1.58
CA LEU A 35 -5.37 8.58 -0.46
C LEU A 35 -6.46 9.53 -0.97
N ASP A 36 -6.10 10.46 -1.85
CA ASP A 36 -7.02 11.43 -2.44
C ASP A 36 -8.09 10.74 -3.28
N TYR A 37 -7.70 9.77 -4.11
CA TYR A 37 -8.64 9.05 -4.97
C TYR A 37 -9.69 8.26 -4.19
N TYR A 38 -9.29 7.59 -3.10
CA TYR A 38 -10.20 6.80 -2.26
C TYR A 38 -10.81 7.60 -1.09
N GLY A 39 -10.46 8.88 -0.93
CA GLY A 39 -10.92 9.72 0.19
C GLY A 39 -10.47 9.20 1.56
N LEU A 40 -9.25 8.65 1.64
CA LEU A 40 -8.72 7.99 2.84
C LEU A 40 -7.76 8.88 3.61
N HIS A 41 -7.78 8.77 4.93
CA HIS A 41 -6.69 9.25 5.77
C HIS A 41 -5.59 8.19 5.86
N ILE A 42 -4.31 8.61 5.96
CA ILE A 42 -3.17 7.67 6.07
C ILE A 42 -3.31 6.69 7.25
N ALA A 43 -3.98 7.11 8.32
CA ALA A 43 -4.23 6.26 9.49
C ALA A 43 -5.30 5.16 9.24
N GLN A 44 -6.11 5.28 8.19
CA GLN A 44 -7.09 4.27 7.78
C GLN A 44 -6.45 3.18 6.91
N ILE A 45 -5.27 3.44 6.32
CA ILE A 45 -4.55 2.41 5.57
C ILE A 45 -3.89 1.43 6.55
N THR A 46 -4.19 0.14 6.37
CA THR A 46 -3.51 -0.94 7.08
C THR A 46 -2.02 -1.04 6.66
N PRO A 47 -1.13 -1.54 7.53
CA PRO A 47 0.27 -1.74 7.16
C PRO A 47 0.46 -2.64 5.92
N ASP A 48 -0.45 -3.61 5.70
CA ASP A 48 -0.43 -4.45 4.51
C ASP A 48 -0.89 -3.71 3.25
N GLY A 49 -1.93 -2.87 3.34
CA GLY A 49 -2.35 -2.00 2.26
C GLY A 49 -1.24 -1.02 1.84
N PHE A 50 -0.56 -0.42 2.82
CA PHE A 50 0.59 0.43 2.56
C PHE A 50 1.72 -0.32 1.84
N ARG A 51 2.05 -1.53 2.31
CA ARG A 51 3.09 -2.36 1.68
C ARG A 51 2.77 -2.65 0.22
N LYS A 52 1.49 -2.89 -0.12
CA LYS A 52 1.07 -3.13 -1.51
C LYS A 52 1.22 -1.90 -2.40
N ILE A 53 0.85 -0.71 -1.92
CA ILE A 53 1.09 0.56 -2.64
C ILE A 53 2.59 0.75 -2.89
N LEU A 54 3.43 0.48 -1.88
CA LEU A 54 4.88 0.58 -2.01
C LEU A 54 5.43 -0.44 -3.02
N CYS A 55 5.02 -1.70 -2.94
CA CYS A 55 5.44 -2.75 -3.89
C CYS A 55 5.03 -2.40 -5.32
N PHE A 56 3.82 -1.91 -5.54
CA PHE A 56 3.36 -1.45 -6.84
C PHE A 56 4.22 -0.29 -7.37
N THR A 57 4.50 0.70 -6.52
CA THR A 57 5.34 1.85 -6.90
C THR A 57 6.75 1.39 -7.31
N LEU A 58 7.36 0.51 -6.52
CA LEU A 58 8.68 -0.05 -6.83
C LEU A 58 8.68 -0.87 -8.12
N LEU A 59 7.60 -1.61 -8.39
CA LEU A 59 7.44 -2.36 -9.63
C LEU A 59 7.33 -1.42 -10.84
N CYS A 60 6.54 -0.35 -10.74
CA CYS A 60 6.46 0.68 -11.77
C CYS A 60 7.83 1.32 -12.06
N ILE A 61 8.57 1.70 -11.01
CA ILE A 61 9.94 2.24 -11.15
C ILE A 61 10.88 1.24 -11.84
N ALA A 62 10.83 -0.03 -11.44
CA ALA A 62 11.67 -1.08 -12.02
C ALA A 62 11.35 -1.34 -13.51
N LEU A 63 10.12 -1.10 -13.93
CA LEU A 63 9.66 -1.25 -15.31
C LEU A 63 9.74 0.05 -16.13
N ASP A 64 10.25 1.14 -15.56
CA ASP A 64 10.30 2.47 -16.16
C ASP A 64 8.89 2.98 -16.61
N VAL A 65 7.87 2.67 -15.81
CA VAL A 65 6.47 3.08 -16.02
C VAL A 65 6.05 4.01 -14.88
N SER A 66 5.22 5.02 -15.19
CA SER A 66 4.65 5.88 -14.16
C SER A 66 3.60 5.16 -13.31
N SER A 67 3.72 5.24 -11.99
CA SER A 67 2.68 4.79 -11.05
C SER A 67 1.47 5.70 -11.16
N THR A 68 0.38 5.21 -11.79
CA THR A 68 -0.87 5.96 -11.95
C THR A 68 -2.02 5.24 -11.27
N ILE A 69 -3.03 6.01 -10.85
CA ILE A 69 -4.21 5.46 -10.17
C ILE A 69 -4.96 4.47 -11.07
N ASN A 70 -5.13 4.78 -12.35
CA ASN A 70 -5.79 3.89 -13.30
C ASN A 70 -5.08 2.54 -13.39
N LEU A 71 -3.75 2.55 -13.45
CA LEU A 71 -2.96 1.32 -13.48
C LEU A 71 -3.10 0.55 -12.16
N PHE A 72 -3.06 1.25 -11.02
CA PHE A 72 -3.25 0.63 -9.72
C PHE A 72 -4.64 -0.01 -9.57
N CYS A 73 -5.71 0.67 -9.96
CA CYS A 73 -7.08 0.13 -9.98
C CYS A 73 -7.24 -1.04 -10.96
N HIS A 74 -6.41 -1.13 -12.00
CA HIS A 74 -6.37 -2.29 -12.88
C HIS A 74 -5.80 -3.53 -12.18
N PHE A 75 -4.92 -3.36 -11.20
CA PHE A 75 -4.33 -4.48 -10.45
C PHE A 75 -5.03 -4.78 -9.13
N TYR A 76 -5.56 -3.76 -8.46
CA TYR A 76 -6.00 -3.83 -7.07
C TYR A 76 -7.44 -3.38 -6.88
N ILE A 77 -8.16 -4.09 -6.01
CA ILE A 77 -9.46 -3.68 -5.47
C ILE A 77 -9.29 -3.27 -4.00
N PRO A 78 -9.89 -2.15 -3.54
CA PRO A 78 -9.90 -1.80 -2.13
C PRO A 78 -10.75 -2.78 -1.32
N MET A 79 -10.21 -3.20 -0.17
CA MET A 79 -10.89 -4.05 0.80
C MET A 79 -11.01 -3.28 2.11
N SER A 80 -12.23 -3.07 2.61
CA SER A 80 -12.47 -2.41 3.89
C SER A 80 -12.86 -3.41 4.98
N ASN A 81 -12.39 -3.16 6.20
CA ASN A 81 -12.82 -3.85 7.41
C ASN A 81 -12.98 -2.82 8.55
N GLY A 82 -14.21 -2.32 8.72
CA GLY A 82 -14.47 -1.16 9.56
C GLY A 82 -13.78 0.09 9.00
N ASP A 83 -13.05 0.82 9.86
CA ASP A 83 -12.32 2.04 9.48
C ASP A 83 -11.00 1.77 8.72
N TRP A 84 -10.65 0.51 8.52
CA TRP A 84 -9.38 0.10 7.94
C TRP A 84 -9.51 -0.32 6.48
N VAL A 85 -8.59 0.14 5.64
CA VAL A 85 -8.54 -0.18 4.22
C VAL A 85 -7.24 -0.89 3.87
N SER A 86 -7.35 -1.93 3.06
CA SER A 86 -6.26 -2.61 2.37
C SER A 86 -6.60 -2.76 0.89
N PHE A 87 -5.74 -3.44 0.15
CA PHE A 87 -5.92 -3.70 -1.28
C PHE A 87 -5.70 -5.18 -1.56
N SER A 88 -6.53 -5.76 -2.41
CA SER A 88 -6.37 -7.14 -2.88
C SER A 88 -6.08 -7.14 -4.38
N LEU A 89 -5.19 -8.02 -4.83
CA LEU A 89 -5.00 -8.23 -6.26
C LEU A 89 -6.30 -8.80 -6.85
N LEU A 90 -6.65 -8.33 -8.04
CA LEU A 90 -7.70 -8.96 -8.84
C LEU A 90 -7.32 -10.42 -9.11
N HIS A 91 -8.27 -11.34 -8.92
CA HIS A 91 -8.02 -12.79 -8.93
C HIS A 91 -7.28 -13.29 -10.19
N GLY A 92 -7.54 -12.71 -11.36
CA GLY A 92 -6.85 -13.08 -12.62
C GLY A 92 -5.38 -12.63 -12.70
N LEU A 93 -4.94 -11.69 -11.85
CA LEU A 93 -3.56 -11.22 -11.78
C LEU A 93 -2.73 -11.96 -10.74
N VAL A 94 -3.38 -12.58 -9.75
CA VAL A 94 -2.71 -13.45 -8.77
C VAL A 94 -1.98 -14.58 -9.52
N GLU A 95 -2.62 -15.19 -10.52
CA GLU A 95 -2.01 -16.24 -11.35
C GLU A 95 -0.80 -15.76 -12.16
N ILE A 96 -0.79 -14.48 -12.59
CA ILE A 96 0.32 -13.87 -13.32
C ILE A 96 1.49 -13.56 -12.36
N CYS A 97 1.18 -13.10 -11.15
CA CYS A 97 2.17 -12.76 -10.13
C CYS A 97 2.72 -13.99 -9.40
N ASP A 98 1.99 -15.12 -9.36
CA ASP A 98 2.49 -16.40 -8.81
C ASP A 98 3.60 -17.02 -9.68
N GLY A 99 3.68 -16.63 -10.96
CA GLY A 99 4.80 -16.97 -11.85
C GLY A 99 6.07 -16.15 -11.60
N LEU A 100 5.98 -15.03 -10.88
CA LEU A 100 7.14 -14.29 -10.37
C LEU A 100 7.54 -14.90 -9.04
N SER A 101 8.71 -15.51 -8.98
CA SER A 101 9.23 -16.17 -7.77
C SER A 101 9.23 -15.18 -6.59
N THR A 102 8.17 -15.20 -5.79
CA THR A 102 8.14 -14.50 -4.52
C THR A 102 9.04 -15.31 -3.60
N SER A 103 10.26 -14.80 -3.41
CA SER A 103 11.24 -15.36 -2.49
C SER A 103 10.80 -15.14 -1.05
N ILE A 104 9.74 -15.82 -0.62
CA ILE A 104 9.46 -16.12 0.78
C ILE A 104 8.84 -17.53 0.79
N LYS A 105 9.70 -18.53 0.93
CA LYS A 105 9.27 -19.86 1.37
C LYS A 105 8.92 -19.77 2.86
N TYR A 106 7.74 -20.25 3.21
CA TYR A 106 7.32 -20.50 4.59
C TYR A 106 8.27 -21.48 5.29
#